data_AF-A0A199UP85-F1
#
_entry.id   AF-A0A199UP85-F1
#
_cell.length_a   1.000
_cell.length_b   1.000
_cell.length_c   1.000
_cell.angle_alpha   90.00
_cell.angle_beta   90.00
_cell.angle_gamma   90.00
#
_symmetry.space_group_name_H-M   'P 1'
#
loop_
_entity.id
_entity.type
_entity.pdbx_description
1 polymer ?
#
loop_
_entity_poly.entity_id
_entity_poly.type
_entity_poly.pdbx_seq_one_letter_code
_entity_poly.pdbx_strand_id
1 'polypeptide(L)'
;MAAAAASCSTPIPNDAETLRRNRILSSKLYFDVPLTKLIVVSDNYVDSQVPMIYSSSYNIAFLGIEKLSDHVRAILGVTEAIVMNFLIKEGVLDKARLVEPLEASKDDLLVVHPESYLRSLKNSLTVSIIVEVPPVALIPNFLVQQKVLYPFRKQVGGSILAAKLAVERGWAINLGGGFHHCSAEKGGGFCAYADISLCIHFAFVRLNIS
;
A
#
# COMPACT_ATOMS: atom_id res chain seq x y z
N MET A 1 -35.80 15.79 -31.31
CA MET A 1 -34.52 15.21 -30.85
C MET A 1 -34.51 15.23 -29.33
N ALA A 2 -34.93 14.13 -28.69
CA ALA A 2 -34.97 14.02 -27.23
C ALA A 2 -33.66 13.40 -26.75
N ALA A 3 -32.96 14.12 -25.87
CA ALA A 3 -31.75 13.65 -25.21
C ALA A 3 -32.12 12.62 -24.15
N ALA A 4 -31.54 11.42 -24.22
CA ALA A 4 -31.61 10.43 -23.16
C ALA A 4 -30.60 10.79 -22.07
N ALA A 5 -31.09 11.24 -20.92
CA ALA A 5 -30.29 11.39 -19.72
C ALA A 5 -30.01 10.00 -19.13
N ALA A 6 -28.73 9.60 -19.09
CA ALA A 6 -28.31 8.40 -18.41
C ALA A 6 -28.40 8.62 -16.88
N SER A 7 -29.34 7.94 -16.23
CA SER A 7 -29.48 7.95 -14.78
C SER A 7 -28.35 7.16 -14.12
N CYS A 8 -27.46 7.86 -13.42
CA CYS A 8 -26.51 7.24 -12.51
C CYS A 8 -27.28 6.82 -11.25
N SER A 9 -27.64 5.55 -11.13
CA SER A 9 -28.30 5.02 -9.93
C SER A 9 -27.26 4.86 -8.82
N THR A 10 -27.39 5.62 -7.73
CA THR A 10 -26.65 5.39 -6.50
C THR A 10 -27.09 4.05 -5.90
N PRO A 11 -26.17 3.12 -5.57
CA PRO A 11 -26.54 1.83 -5.00
C PRO A 11 -27.25 2.01 -3.65
N ILE A 12 -28.24 1.16 -3.37
CA ILE A 12 -28.92 1.09 -2.07
C ILE A 12 -27.84 0.82 -1.00
N PRO A 13 -27.88 1.45 0.19
CA PRO A 13 -26.82 1.34 1.20
C PRO A 13 -26.40 -0.10 1.53
N ASN A 14 -27.38 -1.02 1.56
CA ASN A 14 -27.17 -2.45 1.80
C ASN A 14 -26.36 -3.13 0.67
N ASP A 15 -26.55 -2.71 -0.59
CA ASP A 15 -25.86 -3.27 -1.75
C ASP A 15 -24.40 -2.80 -1.82
N ALA A 16 -24.16 -1.52 -1.50
CA ALA A 16 -22.81 -0.95 -1.50
C ALA A 16 -21.93 -1.56 -0.40
N GLU A 17 -22.49 -1.76 0.79
CA GLU A 17 -21.79 -2.42 1.89
C GLU A 17 -21.54 -3.90 1.60
N THR A 18 -22.54 -4.61 1.06
CA THR A 18 -22.39 -6.01 0.62
C THR A 18 -21.31 -6.15 -0.44
N LEU A 19 -21.29 -5.27 -1.45
CA LEU A 19 -20.26 -5.26 -2.48
C LEU A 19 -18.86 -5.00 -1.89
N ARG A 20 -18.74 -4.04 -0.98
CA ARG A 20 -17.48 -3.75 -0.27
C ARG A 20 -17.00 -4.99 0.49
N ARG A 21 -17.89 -5.63 1.25
CA ARG A 21 -17.59 -6.85 2.01
C ARG A 21 -17.14 -7.98 1.09
N ASN A 22 -17.82 -8.19 -0.05
CA ASN A 22 -17.45 -9.20 -1.03
C ASN A 22 -16.06 -8.97 -1.62
N ARG A 23 -15.71 -7.71 -1.96
CA ARG A 23 -14.36 -7.34 -2.42
C ARG A 23 -13.31 -7.77 -1.39
N ILE A 24 -13.50 -7.38 -0.13
CA ILE A 24 -12.57 -7.71 0.96
C ILE A 24 -12.42 -9.24 1.14
N LEU A 25 -13.53 -9.97 1.16
CA LEU A 25 -13.51 -11.43 1.34
C LEU A 25 -12.87 -12.18 0.17
N SER A 26 -12.98 -11.64 -1.05
CA SER A 26 -12.35 -12.21 -2.26
C SER A 26 -10.87 -11.83 -2.42
N SER A 27 -10.39 -10.88 -1.62
CA SER A 27 -9.03 -10.36 -1.72
C SER A 27 -7.97 -11.41 -1.40
N LYS A 28 -6.85 -11.34 -2.12
CA LYS A 28 -5.65 -12.17 -1.88
C LYS A 28 -4.65 -11.51 -0.96
N LEU A 29 -4.85 -10.25 -0.56
CA LEU A 29 -3.91 -9.51 0.29
C LEU A 29 -3.78 -10.09 1.70
N TYR A 30 -4.71 -10.97 2.07
CA TYR A 30 -4.71 -11.72 3.30
C TYR A 30 -4.20 -13.15 3.05
N PHE A 31 -2.99 -13.46 3.53
CA PHE A 31 -2.39 -14.78 3.39
C PHE A 31 -1.60 -15.17 4.63
N ASP A 32 -1.37 -16.47 4.79
CA ASP A 32 -0.62 -17.01 5.91
C ASP A 32 0.88 -16.89 5.71
N VAL A 33 1.55 -16.39 6.75
CA VAL A 33 3.00 -16.21 6.78
C VAL A 33 3.58 -17.30 7.68
N PRO A 34 4.46 -18.20 7.19
CA PRO A 34 5.02 -19.27 8.01
C PRO A 34 5.74 -18.76 9.26
N LEU A 35 5.58 -19.45 10.39
CA LEU A 35 6.28 -19.14 11.65
C LEU A 35 7.80 -19.26 11.53
N THR A 36 8.28 -20.09 10.60
CA THR A 36 9.72 -20.28 10.31
C THR A 36 10.39 -19.03 9.77
N LYS A 37 9.64 -18.04 9.28
CA LYS A 37 10.21 -16.72 8.94
C LYS A 37 10.54 -15.87 10.18
N LEU A 38 10.10 -16.24 11.38
CA LEU A 38 10.13 -15.33 12.54
C LEU A 38 10.69 -15.95 13.82
N ILE A 39 10.98 -17.25 13.84
CA ILE A 39 11.53 -17.92 15.02
C ILE A 39 12.97 -18.35 14.72
N VAL A 40 13.92 -17.78 15.46
CA VAL A 40 15.25 -18.37 15.65
C VAL A 40 15.36 -18.79 17.10
N VAL A 41 15.55 -20.10 17.29
CA VAL A 41 15.93 -20.66 18.59
C VAL A 41 17.46 -20.52 18.67
N SER A 42 17.94 -19.59 19.49
CA SER A 42 19.34 -19.58 19.93
C SER A 42 19.38 -19.98 21.40
N ASP A 43 20.54 -20.48 21.83
CA ASP A 43 20.75 -21.49 22.88
C ASP A 43 20.05 -21.34 24.25
N ASN A 44 19.30 -20.27 24.56
CA ASN A 44 18.39 -20.18 25.71
C ASN A 44 17.31 -19.07 25.60
N TYR A 45 16.95 -18.59 24.40
CA TYR A 45 15.94 -17.52 24.24
C TYR A 45 15.02 -17.76 23.03
N VAL A 46 13.71 -17.66 23.24
CA VAL A 46 12.72 -17.59 22.16
C VAL A 46 12.54 -16.13 21.82
N ASP A 47 13.31 -15.62 20.86
CA ASP A 47 13.16 -14.24 20.39
C ASP A 47 11.95 -14.15 19.46
N SER A 48 10.82 -13.69 20.00
CA SER A 48 9.63 -13.38 19.21
C SER A 48 9.87 -12.05 18.48
N GLN A 49 10.50 -12.13 17.31
CA GLN A 49 10.81 -10.92 16.55
C GLN A 49 9.65 -10.43 15.69
N VAL A 50 9.66 -9.11 15.50
CA VAL A 50 8.68 -8.32 14.76
C VAL A 50 8.51 -8.84 13.34
N PRO A 51 7.29 -9.14 12.89
CA PRO A 51 6.99 -9.25 11.47
C PRO A 51 7.28 -7.92 10.76
N MET A 52 8.33 -7.92 9.93
CA MET A 52 8.71 -6.79 9.09
C MET A 52 8.24 -7.02 7.66
N ILE A 53 7.33 -6.18 7.20
CA ILE A 53 6.81 -6.19 5.84
C ILE A 53 7.60 -5.18 5.01
N TYR A 54 8.19 -5.67 3.92
CA TYR A 54 8.98 -4.84 3.00
C TYR A 54 8.98 -5.47 1.61
N SER A 55 9.02 -4.63 0.59
CA SER A 55 9.31 -5.03 -0.78
C SER A 55 10.45 -4.21 -1.35
N SER A 56 11.35 -4.85 -2.09
CA SER A 56 12.34 -4.13 -2.90
C SER A 56 11.69 -3.21 -3.94
N SER A 57 10.43 -3.47 -4.30
CA SER A 57 9.66 -2.61 -5.20
C SER A 57 9.18 -1.31 -4.58
N TYR A 58 9.28 -1.12 -3.26
CA TYR A 58 8.93 0.16 -2.62
C TYR A 58 9.80 1.31 -3.12
N ASN A 59 11.03 1.01 -3.55
CA ASN A 59 11.95 2.01 -4.07
C ASN A 59 11.57 2.44 -5.50
N ILE A 60 11.13 3.68 -5.63
CA ILE A 60 10.79 4.36 -6.88
C ILE A 60 12.04 5.02 -7.45
N ALA A 61 12.98 4.23 -7.97
CA ALA A 61 14.12 4.78 -8.71
C ALA A 61 13.79 4.93 -10.20
N PHE A 62 13.80 6.15 -10.73
CA PHE A 62 13.57 6.39 -12.16
C PHE A 62 14.32 7.63 -12.68
N LEU A 63 15.19 7.41 -13.67
CA LEU A 63 15.96 8.44 -14.39
C LEU A 63 16.77 9.42 -13.53
N GLY A 64 17.13 9.06 -12.29
CA GLY A 64 17.90 9.96 -11.42
C GLY A 64 17.06 11.05 -10.77
N ILE A 65 15.73 11.04 -10.94
CA ILE A 65 14.80 11.99 -10.30
C ILE A 65 14.93 11.90 -8.78
N GLU A 66 15.24 10.71 -8.26
CA GLU A 66 15.53 10.53 -6.85
C GLU A 66 16.66 11.43 -6.37
N LYS A 67 17.62 11.82 -7.20
CA LYS A 67 18.75 12.65 -6.76
C LYS A 67 18.46 14.15 -6.77
N LEU A 68 17.24 14.59 -7.11
CA LEU A 68 16.91 16.00 -7.27
C LEU A 68 16.85 16.77 -5.94
N SER A 69 16.40 16.13 -4.86
CA SER A 69 16.46 16.68 -3.50
C SER A 69 16.26 15.58 -2.46
N ASP A 70 16.67 15.81 -1.21
CA ASP A 70 16.43 14.85 -0.12
C ASP A 70 14.93 14.62 0.15
N HIS A 71 14.10 15.63 -0.10
CA HIS A 71 12.65 15.47 -0.08
C HIS A 71 12.22 14.43 -1.13
N VAL A 72 12.63 14.61 -2.39
CA VAL A 72 12.33 13.69 -3.51
C VAL A 72 12.91 12.29 -3.28
N ARG A 73 14.07 12.16 -2.63
CA ARG A 73 14.63 10.85 -2.22
C ARG A 73 13.71 10.12 -1.26
N ALA A 74 13.22 10.82 -0.24
CA ALA A 74 12.34 10.23 0.77
C ALA A 74 11.00 9.81 0.16
N ILE A 75 10.45 10.63 -0.70
CA ILE A 75 9.21 10.39 -1.45
C ILE A 75 9.30 9.14 -2.31
N LEU A 76 10.45 8.93 -2.94
CA LEU A 76 10.66 7.90 -3.91
C LEU A 76 11.12 6.57 -3.30
N GLY A 77 10.82 6.31 -2.02
CA GLY A 77 11.05 4.99 -1.43
C GLY A 77 12.53 4.66 -1.14
N VAL A 78 13.45 5.62 -1.37
CA VAL A 78 14.89 5.43 -1.15
C VAL A 78 15.19 5.36 0.35
N THR A 79 14.40 6.05 1.18
CA THR A 79 14.55 6.06 2.64
C THR A 79 14.27 4.68 3.24
N GLU A 80 13.27 3.96 2.75
CA GLU A 80 12.88 2.64 3.24
C GLU A 80 14.00 1.63 2.98
N ALA A 81 14.63 1.70 1.80
CA ALA A 81 15.80 0.90 1.49
C ALA A 81 17.01 1.24 2.38
N ILE A 82 17.20 2.52 2.73
CA ILE A 82 18.26 2.96 3.65
C ILE A 82 18.00 2.42 5.07
N VAL A 83 16.79 2.60 5.60
CA VAL A 83 16.37 2.09 6.91
C VAL A 83 16.55 0.58 6.96
N MET A 84 16.10 -0.12 5.93
CA MET A 84 16.29 -1.56 5.79
C MET A 84 17.75 -1.98 5.85
N ASN A 85 18.60 -1.38 5.02
CA ASN A 85 20.01 -1.72 4.98
C ASN A 85 20.71 -1.40 6.31
N PHE A 86 20.32 -0.30 6.97
CA PHE A 86 20.82 0.04 8.30
C PHE A 86 20.44 -1.02 9.34
N LEU A 87 19.15 -1.38 9.45
CA LEU A 87 18.68 -2.38 10.41
C LEU A 87 19.33 -3.76 10.19
N ILE A 88 19.57 -4.13 8.93
CA ILE A 88 20.27 -5.38 8.59
C ILE A 88 21.75 -5.30 8.98
N LYS A 89 22.41 -4.18 8.70
CA LYS A 89 23.82 -3.97 9.03
C LYS A 89 24.06 -4.01 10.54
N GLU A 90 23.16 -3.42 11.33
CA GLU A 90 23.24 -3.41 12.79
C GLU A 90 22.80 -4.74 13.43
N GLY A 91 22.46 -5.76 12.62
CA GLY A 91 22.04 -7.08 13.11
C GLY A 91 20.66 -7.11 13.79
N VAL A 92 19.91 -6.00 13.73
CA VAL A 92 18.55 -5.89 14.27
C VAL A 92 17.56 -6.67 13.42
N LEU A 93 17.80 -6.76 12.11
CA LEU A 93 16.91 -7.41 11.16
C LEU A 93 17.66 -8.40 10.27
N ASP A 94 17.08 -9.57 10.06
CA ASP A 94 17.56 -10.56 9.09
C ASP A 94 16.71 -10.52 7.82
N LYS A 95 17.36 -10.43 6.64
CA LYS A 95 16.70 -10.43 5.34
C LYS A 95 15.81 -11.66 5.13
N ALA A 96 16.19 -12.82 5.67
CA ALA A 96 15.41 -14.05 5.53
C ALA A 96 14.01 -13.94 6.19
N ARG A 97 13.84 -13.00 7.11
CA ARG A 97 12.63 -12.80 7.90
C ARG A 97 11.65 -11.80 7.31
N LEU A 98 12.03 -11.16 6.20
CA LEU A 98 11.18 -10.22 5.51
C LEU A 98 9.96 -10.90 4.90
N VAL A 99 8.82 -10.24 5.11
CA VAL A 99 7.55 -10.64 4.51
C VAL A 99 7.29 -9.73 3.32
N GLU A 100 7.34 -10.32 2.13
CA GLU A 100 7.02 -9.63 0.89
C GLU A 100 5.49 -9.52 0.75
N PRO A 101 4.91 -8.32 0.62
CA PRO A 101 3.48 -8.14 0.46
C PRO A 101 3.03 -8.35 -0.99
N LEU A 102 1.73 -8.58 -1.16
CA LEU A 102 1.11 -8.65 -2.48
C LEU A 102 0.67 -7.24 -2.96
N GLU A 103 0.57 -7.06 -4.27
CA GLU A 103 0.04 -5.83 -4.87
C GLU A 103 -1.47 -5.75 -4.65
N ALA A 104 -1.97 -4.61 -4.17
CA ALA A 104 -3.40 -4.34 -4.13
C ALA A 104 -3.99 -4.30 -5.55
N SER A 105 -5.00 -5.12 -5.78
CA SER A 105 -5.77 -5.12 -7.02
C SER A 105 -6.71 -3.92 -7.10
N LYS A 106 -7.28 -3.69 -8.27
CA LYS A 106 -8.31 -2.65 -8.44
C LYS A 106 -9.51 -2.87 -7.51
N ASP A 107 -9.94 -4.13 -7.34
CA ASP A 107 -11.08 -4.44 -6.46
C ASP A 107 -10.75 -4.19 -4.99
N ASP A 108 -9.50 -4.41 -4.58
CA ASP A 108 -9.04 -4.04 -3.23
C ASP A 108 -9.13 -2.52 -3.03
N LEU A 109 -8.65 -1.74 -4.01
CA LEU A 109 -8.68 -0.28 -3.93
C LEU A 109 -10.11 0.29 -3.95
N LEU A 110 -11.03 -0.35 -4.68
CA LEU A 110 -12.44 0.02 -4.76
C LEU A 110 -13.23 -0.17 -3.45
N VAL A 111 -12.60 -0.72 -2.40
CA VAL A 111 -13.18 -0.75 -1.05
C VAL A 111 -13.36 0.66 -0.48
N VAL A 112 -12.41 1.55 -0.75
CA VAL A 112 -12.39 2.95 -0.27
C VAL A 112 -12.49 3.94 -1.41
N HIS A 113 -11.76 3.72 -2.50
CA HIS A 113 -11.68 4.69 -3.60
C HIS A 113 -12.81 4.50 -4.60
N PRO A 114 -13.50 5.57 -5.03
CA PRO A 114 -14.45 5.46 -6.13
C PRO A 114 -13.71 5.24 -7.45
N GLU A 115 -14.42 4.63 -8.39
CA GLU A 115 -13.93 4.34 -9.73
C GLU A 115 -13.47 5.62 -10.47
N SER A 116 -14.12 6.76 -10.22
CA SER A 116 -13.74 8.07 -10.76
C SER A 116 -12.34 8.50 -10.33
N TYR A 117 -12.00 8.30 -9.06
CA TYR A 117 -10.66 8.59 -8.54
C TYR A 117 -9.62 7.63 -9.13
N LEU A 118 -9.88 6.33 -9.14
CA LEU A 118 -8.93 5.37 -9.72
C LEU A 118 -8.68 5.61 -11.22
N ARG A 119 -9.69 6.12 -11.94
CA ARG A 119 -9.52 6.54 -13.34
C ARG A 119 -8.66 7.79 -13.48
N SER A 120 -8.73 8.75 -12.55
CA SER A 120 -7.90 9.96 -12.60
C SER A 120 -6.41 9.64 -12.48
N LEU A 121 -6.05 8.59 -11.75
CA LEU A 121 -4.67 8.09 -11.63
C LEU A 121 -4.08 7.55 -12.95
N LYS A 122 -4.89 7.39 -14.00
CA LYS A 122 -4.42 7.08 -15.37
C LYS A 122 -3.84 8.29 -16.10
N ASN A 123 -3.80 9.46 -15.46
CA ASN A 123 -3.19 10.68 -16.00
C ASN A 123 -1.90 11.01 -15.24
N SER A 124 -0.77 11.13 -15.96
CA SER A 124 0.53 11.43 -15.36
C SER A 124 0.58 12.79 -14.65
N LEU A 125 -0.16 13.79 -15.12
CA LEU A 125 -0.27 15.10 -14.47
C LEU A 125 -1.00 15.00 -13.13
N THR A 126 -2.06 14.19 -13.06
CA THR A 126 -2.75 13.94 -11.80
C THR A 126 -1.82 13.26 -10.80
N VAL A 127 -1.08 12.24 -11.24
CA VAL A 127 -0.11 11.56 -10.38
C VAL A 127 0.98 12.52 -9.93
N SER A 128 1.55 13.34 -10.82
CA SER A 128 2.63 14.29 -10.46
C SER A 128 2.22 15.31 -9.40
N ILE A 129 0.95 15.72 -9.41
CA ILE A 129 0.40 16.61 -8.39
C ILE A 129 0.25 15.88 -7.05
N ILE A 130 -0.30 14.67 -7.06
CA ILE A 130 -0.48 13.84 -5.86
C ILE A 130 0.86 13.53 -5.20
N VAL A 131 1.87 13.18 -6.01
CA VAL A 131 3.21 12.86 -5.54
C VAL A 131 4.13 14.08 -5.49
N GLU A 132 3.62 15.30 -5.60
CA GLU A 132 4.37 16.57 -5.50
C GLU A 132 5.72 16.61 -6.24
N VAL A 133 5.82 15.90 -7.36
CA VAL A 133 7.04 15.80 -8.19
C VAL A 133 6.64 16.21 -9.62
N PRO A 134 6.71 17.51 -9.96
CA PRO A 134 6.27 18.02 -11.26
C PRO A 134 6.87 17.30 -12.48
N PRO A 135 8.16 16.87 -12.49
CA PRO A 135 8.72 16.11 -13.61
C PRO A 135 7.98 14.81 -13.98
N VAL A 136 7.24 14.21 -13.03
CA VAL A 136 6.43 13.00 -13.30
C VAL A 136 5.37 13.24 -14.37
N ALA A 137 4.91 14.48 -14.54
CA ALA A 137 3.90 14.84 -15.55
C ALA A 137 4.37 14.55 -16.98
N LEU A 138 5.69 14.61 -17.22
CA LEU A 138 6.30 14.42 -18.53
C LEU A 138 6.64 12.95 -18.83
N ILE A 139 6.49 12.06 -17.84
CA ILE A 139 6.82 10.64 -17.97
C ILE A 139 5.67 9.92 -18.70
N PRO A 140 5.99 9.05 -19.69
CA PRO A 140 4.99 8.18 -20.32
C PRO A 140 4.14 7.44 -19.28
N ASN A 141 2.81 7.49 -19.42
CA ASN A 141 1.93 7.04 -18.35
C ASN A 141 2.15 5.57 -17.94
N PHE A 142 2.50 4.68 -18.87
CA PHE A 142 2.79 3.28 -18.53
C PHE A 142 3.96 3.15 -17.53
N LEU A 143 4.96 4.02 -17.62
CA LEU A 143 6.08 4.06 -16.66
C LEU A 143 5.63 4.63 -15.33
N VAL A 144 4.75 5.64 -15.30
CA VAL A 144 4.15 6.14 -14.06
C VAL A 144 3.34 5.05 -13.36
N GLN A 145 2.54 4.29 -14.11
CA GLN A 145 1.78 3.15 -13.57
C GLN A 145 2.70 2.08 -12.96
N GLN A 146 3.80 1.74 -13.65
CA GLN A 146 4.68 0.64 -13.28
C GLN A 146 5.73 1.02 -12.23
N LYS A 147 6.24 2.26 -12.26
CA LYS A 147 7.35 2.70 -11.41
C LYS A 147 6.89 3.51 -10.23
N VAL A 148 5.76 4.24 -10.31
CA VAL A 148 5.27 5.08 -9.20
C VAL A 148 4.07 4.44 -8.50
N LEU A 149 3.02 4.10 -9.25
CA LEU A 149 1.77 3.63 -8.65
C LEU A 149 1.79 2.16 -8.22
N TYR A 150 2.56 1.29 -8.90
CA TYR A 150 2.73 -0.11 -8.50
C TYR A 150 3.37 -0.25 -7.09
N PRO A 151 4.46 0.47 -6.77
CA PRO A 151 5.01 0.50 -5.41
C PRO A 151 3.98 0.90 -4.36
N PHE A 152 3.20 1.95 -4.61
CA PHE A 152 2.14 2.36 -3.68
C PHE A 152 1.05 1.30 -3.49
N ARG A 153 0.67 0.54 -4.54
CA ARG A 153 -0.28 -0.59 -4.40
C ARG A 153 0.32 -1.75 -3.60
N LYS A 154 1.63 -1.99 -3.73
CA LYS A 154 2.38 -2.94 -2.90
C LYS A 154 2.45 -2.49 -1.43
N GLN A 155 2.55 -1.19 -1.17
CA GLN A 155 2.53 -0.62 0.18
C GLN A 155 1.15 -0.75 0.83
N VAL A 156 0.07 -0.54 0.08
CA VAL A 156 -1.31 -0.84 0.54
C VAL A 156 -1.45 -2.30 0.97
N GLY A 157 -1.00 -3.25 0.14
CA GLY A 157 -1.02 -4.66 0.51
C GLY A 157 -0.18 -4.96 1.75
N GLY A 158 0.93 -4.24 1.93
CA GLY A 158 1.76 -4.33 3.12
C GLY A 158 1.06 -3.85 4.39
N SER A 159 0.31 -2.75 4.33
CA SER A 159 -0.43 -2.23 5.48
C SER A 159 -1.57 -3.17 5.90
N ILE A 160 -2.30 -3.74 4.95
CA ILE A 160 -3.33 -4.77 5.22
C ILE A 160 -2.71 -6.02 5.84
N LEU A 161 -1.59 -6.50 5.30
CA LEU A 161 -0.88 -7.67 5.86
C LEU A 161 -0.30 -7.37 7.24
N ALA A 162 0.21 -6.17 7.48
CA ALA A 162 0.73 -5.77 8.79
C ALA A 162 -0.36 -5.82 9.86
N ALA A 163 -1.58 -5.36 9.59
CA ALA A 163 -2.68 -5.49 10.54
C ALA A 163 -3.01 -6.95 10.88
N LYS A 164 -3.02 -7.86 9.89
CA LYS A 164 -3.15 -9.31 10.14
C LYS A 164 -2.12 -9.79 11.14
N LEU A 165 -0.85 -9.52 10.83
CA LEU A 165 0.27 -10.01 11.61
C LEU A 165 0.32 -9.37 12.99
N ALA A 166 -0.09 -8.11 13.12
CA ALA A 166 -0.19 -7.43 14.41
C ALA A 166 -1.25 -8.09 15.31
N VAL A 167 -2.42 -8.45 14.79
CA VAL A 167 -3.43 -9.16 15.58
C VAL A 167 -3.00 -10.58 15.91
N GLU A 168 -2.38 -11.30 14.96
CA GLU A 168 -1.94 -12.68 15.18
C GLU A 168 -0.71 -12.79 16.11
N ARG A 169 0.12 -11.75 16.18
CA ARG A 169 1.48 -11.83 16.76
C ARG A 169 1.82 -10.69 17.70
N GLY A 170 0.85 -9.85 18.05
CA GLY A 170 0.97 -8.71 18.95
C GLY A 170 1.33 -7.39 18.26
N TRP A 171 2.25 -7.42 17.29
CA TRP A 171 2.65 -6.23 16.53
C TRP A 171 3.30 -6.59 15.19
N ALA A 172 3.34 -5.66 14.24
CA ALA A 172 4.00 -5.78 12.95
C ALA A 172 4.31 -4.39 12.38
N ILE A 173 5.28 -4.31 11.47
CA ILE A 173 5.70 -3.05 10.84
C ILE A 173 5.65 -3.21 9.32
N ASN A 174 4.94 -2.30 8.64
CA ASN A 174 5.09 -2.08 7.20
C ASN A 174 5.96 -0.85 6.96
N LEU A 175 7.13 -1.03 6.35
CA LEU A 175 8.10 0.07 6.19
C LEU A 175 7.69 1.13 5.17
N GLY A 176 6.81 0.80 4.22
CA GLY A 176 6.37 1.74 3.18
C GLY A 176 4.93 2.24 3.37
N GLY A 177 4.27 1.93 4.48
CA GLY A 177 2.88 2.36 4.73
C GLY A 177 2.75 3.77 5.29
N GLY A 178 1.52 4.15 5.66
CA GLY A 178 1.26 5.38 6.40
C GLY A 178 0.77 6.55 5.54
N PHE A 179 -0.03 6.27 4.52
CA PHE A 179 -0.53 7.26 3.57
C PHE A 179 -1.67 8.12 4.12
N HIS A 180 -1.36 8.93 5.14
CA HIS A 180 -2.34 9.71 5.89
C HIS A 180 -2.92 10.94 5.16
N HIS A 181 -2.37 11.31 4.00
CA HIS A 181 -2.82 12.47 3.23
C HIS A 181 -3.84 12.09 2.14
N CYS A 182 -4.06 10.78 1.91
CA CYS A 182 -5.04 10.30 0.94
C CYS A 182 -6.40 10.09 1.61
N SER A 183 -7.44 10.62 0.98
CA SER A 183 -8.84 10.34 1.27
C SER A 183 -9.43 9.43 0.19
N ALA A 184 -10.71 9.05 0.35
CA ALA A 184 -11.40 8.25 -0.66
C ALA A 184 -11.30 8.85 -2.07
N GLU A 185 -11.45 10.16 -2.23
CA GLU A 185 -11.60 10.80 -3.54
C GLU A 185 -10.40 11.65 -3.97
N LYS A 186 -9.40 11.81 -3.10
CA LYS A 186 -8.26 12.71 -3.32
C LYS A 186 -6.98 12.19 -2.68
N GLY A 187 -5.91 12.13 -3.47
CA GLY A 187 -4.54 11.96 -3.01
C GLY A 187 -3.80 13.29 -2.85
N GLY A 188 -2.66 13.25 -2.18
CA GLY A 188 -1.78 14.39 -1.94
C GLY A 188 -0.64 13.99 -1.01
N GLY A 189 0.41 14.81 -0.88
CA GLY A 189 1.54 14.53 0.02
C GLY A 189 2.08 13.10 -0.15
N PHE A 190 2.28 12.66 -1.39
CA PHE A 190 2.81 11.32 -1.75
C PHE A 190 1.89 10.14 -1.45
N CYS A 191 0.68 10.42 -1.00
CA CYS A 191 -0.33 9.43 -0.66
C CYS A 191 -1.31 9.28 -1.83
N ALA A 192 -1.07 8.30 -2.71
CA ALA A 192 -1.96 8.04 -3.85
C ALA A 192 -3.14 7.13 -3.49
N TYR A 193 -3.00 6.29 -2.47
CA TYR A 193 -4.05 5.40 -1.99
C TYR A 193 -4.17 5.53 -0.47
N ALA A 194 -5.39 5.44 0.05
CA ALA A 194 -5.68 5.56 1.48
C ALA A 194 -5.43 4.23 2.19
N ASP A 195 -4.17 3.82 2.30
CA ASP A 195 -3.77 2.51 2.83
C ASP A 195 -4.27 2.28 4.26
N ILE A 196 -4.27 3.31 5.12
CA ILE A 196 -4.79 3.25 6.50
C ILE A 196 -6.29 2.94 6.48
N SER A 197 -7.06 3.65 5.64
CA SER A 197 -8.51 3.44 5.53
C SER A 197 -8.84 2.05 4.99
N LEU A 198 -8.11 1.61 3.96
CA LEU A 198 -8.21 0.26 3.41
C LEU A 198 -7.90 -0.78 4.47
N CYS A 199 -6.80 -0.60 5.21
CA CYS A 199 -6.39 -1.47 6.30
C CYS A 199 -7.49 -1.62 7.37
N ILE A 200 -8.10 -0.51 7.81
CA ILE A 200 -9.20 -0.52 8.79
C ILE A 200 -10.40 -1.31 8.27
N HIS A 201 -10.84 -1.06 7.03
CA HIS A 201 -11.97 -1.79 6.44
C HIS A 201 -11.69 -3.30 6.33
N PHE A 202 -10.47 -3.66 5.92
CA PHE A 202 -10.04 -5.06 5.88
C PHE A 202 -10.01 -5.68 7.27
N ALA A 203 -9.51 -4.98 8.28
CA ALA A 203 -9.44 -5.45 9.66
C ALA A 203 -10.83 -5.71 10.25
N PHE A 204 -11.79 -4.79 10.09
CA PHE A 204 -13.16 -5.00 10.56
C PHE A 204 -13.82 -6.25 9.96
N VAL A 205 -13.58 -6.53 8.68
CA VAL A 205 -14.20 -7.67 7.99
C VAL A 205 -13.45 -8.99 8.21
N ARG A 206 -12.11 -8.97 8.19
CA ARG A 206 -11.26 -10.19 8.22
C ARG A 206 -10.81 -10.58 9.62
N LEU A 207 -10.65 -9.61 10.52
CA LEU A 207 -10.17 -9.83 11.90
C LEU A 207 -11.29 -9.75 12.94
N ASN A 208 -12.51 -9.41 12.52
CA ASN A 208 -13.66 -9.27 13.41
C ASN A 208 -13.40 -8.29 14.57
N ILE A 209 -12.66 -7.23 14.28
CA ILE A 209 -12.44 -6.10 15.21
C ILE A 209 -13.71 -5.24 15.17
N SER A 210 -14.26 -4.91 16.33
CA SER A 210 -15.49 -4.12 16.51
C SER A 210 -15.20 -2.72 17.01
#